data_AF-A0AAV0WR91-F1
#
_entry.id   AF-A0AAV0WR91-F1
#
_cell.length_a   1.000
_cell.length_b   1.000
_cell.length_c   1.000
_cell.angle_alpha   90.00
_cell.angle_beta   90.00
_cell.angle_gamma   90.00
#
_symmetry.space_group_name_H-M   'P 1'
#
loop_
_entity.id
_entity.type
_entity.pdbx_description
1 polymer ?
#
loop_
_entity_poly.entity_id
_entity_poly.type
_entity_poly.pdbx_seq_one_letter_code
_entity_poly.pdbx_strand_id
1 'polypeptide(L)'
;MCREKHHLTRVVKDARLKLEELGTLLCQIEACLNSRPWTPFSSHPLDLEPIILEHFLIGGPLLLVSEADISNENMSTLRKWRYVQALIQTFWKRWSREYLPQLQVQGRWLDQTEQMEIGGIVINKEKCAPPGKWKILKILKTHPGCDVVTLKTSNGNELKRPVVKLCSLSRCYCLPLEDKVPNF
;
A
#
# COMPACT_ATOMS: atom_id res chain seq x y z
N MET A 1 16.04 1.69 2.29
CA MET A 1 16.65 2.59 3.29
C MET A 1 17.06 3.97 2.72
N CYS A 2 17.70 4.06 1.53
CA CYS A 2 18.11 5.36 0.97
C CYS A 2 16.97 6.27 0.47
N ARG A 3 15.85 5.70 0.00
CA ARG A 3 14.75 6.48 -0.61
C ARG A 3 13.75 6.98 0.42
N GLU A 4 13.50 6.21 1.47
CA GLU A 4 12.67 6.61 2.61
C GLU A 4 13.27 7.85 3.29
N LYS A 5 14.59 7.84 3.51
CA LYS A 5 15.35 9.01 3.99
C LYS A 5 15.20 10.21 3.06
N HIS A 6 15.23 10.01 1.73
CA HIS A 6 15.05 11.09 0.76
C HIS A 6 13.68 11.77 0.87
N HIS A 7 12.60 11.00 0.98
CA HIS A 7 11.25 11.55 1.15
C HIS A 7 11.08 12.27 2.48
N LEU A 8 11.60 11.69 3.57
CA LEU A 8 11.61 12.32 4.88
C LEU A 8 12.34 13.66 4.84
N THR A 9 13.54 13.72 4.27
CA THR A 9 14.29 14.97 4.15
C THR A 9 13.51 16.03 3.38
N ARG A 10 12.82 15.68 2.29
CA ARG A 10 12.02 16.66 1.52
C ARG A 10 10.79 17.18 2.26
N VAL A 11 10.22 16.41 3.18
CA VAL A 11 9.04 16.83 3.96
C VAL A 11 9.46 17.65 5.17
N VAL A 12 10.59 17.30 5.80
CA VAL A 12 11.05 17.93 7.04
C VAL A 12 11.93 19.16 6.78
N LYS A 13 12.66 19.24 5.64
CA LYS A 13 13.66 20.30 5.38
C LYS A 13 13.10 21.71 5.50
N ASP A 14 11.87 21.93 5.05
CA ASP A 14 11.22 23.25 5.08
C ASP A 14 10.23 23.38 6.25
N ALA A 15 10.16 22.35 7.11
CA ALA A 15 9.22 22.31 8.23
C ALA A 15 9.82 22.84 9.53
N ARG A 16 9.10 23.73 10.21
CA ARG A 16 9.47 24.24 11.54
C ARG A 16 8.78 23.39 12.61
N LEU A 17 9.42 22.30 13.00
CA LEU A 17 8.90 21.35 13.99
C LEU A 17 9.68 21.45 15.31
N LYS A 18 8.97 21.38 16.42
CA LYS A 18 9.54 21.07 17.74
C LYS A 18 9.96 19.60 17.81
N LEU A 19 10.80 19.26 18.79
CA LEU A 19 11.26 17.89 19.00
C LEU A 19 10.11 16.89 19.15
N GLU A 20 9.09 17.22 19.93
CA GLU A 20 7.90 16.37 20.13
C GLU A 20 7.08 16.18 18.85
N GLU A 21 6.96 17.25 18.04
CA GLU A 21 6.24 17.23 16.77
C GLU A 21 6.99 16.40 15.72
N LEU A 22 8.32 16.50 15.71
CA LEU A 22 9.18 15.66 14.89
C LEU A 22 9.11 14.19 15.32
N GLY A 23 9.15 13.90 16.62
CA GLY A 23 9.00 12.54 17.14
C GLY A 23 7.68 11.91 16.71
N THR A 24 6.59 12.66 16.85
CA THR A 24 5.25 12.22 16.42
C THR A 24 5.21 11.96 14.91
N LEU A 25 5.76 12.87 14.10
CA LEU A 25 5.83 12.70 12.66
C LEU A 25 6.63 11.45 12.27
N LEU A 26 7.78 11.21 12.90
CA LEU A 26 8.63 10.07 12.62
C LEU A 26 7.94 8.75 12.96
N CYS A 27 7.27 8.66 14.12
CA CYS A 27 6.49 7.48 14.49
C CYS A 27 5.36 7.21 13.49
N GLN A 28 4.67 8.24 13.01
CA GLN A 28 3.63 8.09 11.99
C GLN A 28 4.18 7.66 10.63
N ILE A 29 5.37 8.17 10.26
CA ILE A 29 6.07 7.75 9.05
C ILE A 29 6.50 6.29 9.15
N GLU A 30 7.05 5.88 10.29
CA GLU A 30 7.41 4.49 10.57
C GLU A 30 6.20 3.56 10.43
N ALA A 31 5.06 3.92 11.04
CA ALA A 31 3.81 3.18 10.89
C ALA A 31 3.39 3.06 9.41
N CYS A 32 3.48 4.15 8.64
CA CYS A 32 3.17 4.13 7.20
C CYS A 32 4.12 3.21 6.39
N LEU A 33 5.40 3.17 6.74
CA LEU A 33 6.37 2.31 6.08
C LEU A 33 6.14 0.83 6.44
N ASN A 34 5.78 0.55 7.69
CA ASN A 34 5.50 -0.80 8.20
C ASN A 34 4.17 -1.37 7.69
N SER A 35 3.21 -0.51 7.33
CA SER A 35 1.94 -0.94 6.72
C SER A 35 2.05 -1.26 5.22
N ARG A 36 3.27 -1.35 4.68
CA ARG A 36 3.51 -1.74 3.29
C ARG A 36 3.00 -3.17 3.02
N PRO A 37 2.10 -3.39 2.05
CA PRO A 37 1.58 -4.70 1.71
C PRO A 37 2.69 -5.52 1.06
N TRP A 38 2.92 -6.72 1.60
CA TRP A 38 3.88 -7.68 1.05
C TRP A 38 3.16 -8.65 0.13
N THR A 39 2.19 -9.38 0.67
CA THR A 39 1.41 -10.39 -0.05
C THR A 39 0.00 -10.46 0.52
N PRO A 40 -0.99 -11.01 -0.19
CA PRO A 40 -2.32 -11.22 0.40
C PRO A 40 -2.28 -12.25 1.53
N PHE A 41 -2.99 -12.01 2.64
CA PHE A 41 -3.04 -12.92 3.79
C PHE A 41 -3.91 -14.16 3.53
N SER A 42 -4.98 -13.99 2.75
CA SER A 42 -6.02 -15.01 2.59
C SER A 42 -6.35 -15.27 1.12
N SER A 43 -6.69 -16.53 0.81
CA SER A 43 -7.24 -16.93 -0.50
C SER A 43 -8.74 -16.60 -0.61
N HIS A 44 -9.41 -16.31 0.52
CA HIS A 44 -10.85 -16.05 0.56
C HIS A 44 -11.22 -14.76 -0.20
N PRO A 45 -12.32 -14.77 -0.98
CA PRO A 45 -12.69 -13.65 -1.85
C PRO A 45 -13.22 -12.40 -1.11
N LEU A 46 -13.52 -12.53 0.19
CA LEU A 46 -14.00 -11.43 1.04
C LEU A 46 -12.89 -10.87 1.93
N ASP A 47 -11.78 -11.59 2.07
CA ASP A 47 -10.69 -11.24 2.96
C ASP A 47 -9.54 -10.66 2.13
N LEU A 48 -9.53 -9.34 2.02
CA LEU A 48 -8.58 -8.58 1.19
C LEU A 48 -7.47 -7.95 2.04
N GLU A 49 -7.29 -8.43 3.28
CA GLU A 49 -6.24 -7.92 4.14
C GLU A 49 -4.87 -8.44 3.65
N PRO A 50 -3.93 -7.56 3.34
CA PRO A 50 -2.57 -7.95 2.98
C PRO A 50 -1.82 -8.33 4.25
N ILE A 51 -0.90 -9.29 4.13
CA ILE A 51 0.20 -9.43 5.06
C ILE A 51 1.05 -8.17 4.97
N ILE A 52 1.13 -7.45 6.08
CA ILE A 52 2.05 -6.33 6.28
C ILE A 52 3.09 -6.71 7.33
N LEU A 53 4.25 -6.07 7.29
CA LEU A 53 5.33 -6.31 8.25
C LEU A 53 4.86 -6.12 9.70
N GLU A 54 3.93 -5.19 9.89
CA GLU A 54 3.35 -4.88 11.18
C GLU A 54 2.64 -6.06 11.87
N HIS A 55 2.02 -6.96 11.09
CA HIS A 55 1.39 -8.16 11.62
C HIS A 55 2.36 -9.04 12.40
N PHE A 56 3.64 -9.06 12.00
CA PHE A 56 4.68 -9.87 12.65
C PHE A 56 5.36 -9.15 13.82
N LEU A 57 5.46 -7.81 13.77
CA LEU A 57 6.18 -7.04 14.78
C LEU A 57 5.31 -6.64 15.97
N ILE A 58 4.03 -6.34 15.74
CA ILE A 58 3.14 -5.73 16.74
C ILE A 58 1.85 -6.55 16.94
N GLY A 59 1.54 -7.48 16.01
CA GLY A 59 0.36 -8.35 16.09
C GLY A 59 -0.89 -7.79 15.39
N GLY A 60 -0.78 -6.69 14.65
CA GLY A 60 -1.86 -6.05 13.90
C GLY A 60 -1.44 -4.71 13.28
N PRO A 61 -2.32 -4.03 12.51
CA PRO A 61 -2.05 -2.72 11.92
C PRO A 61 -2.21 -1.54 12.90
N LEU A 62 -1.30 -0.57 12.84
CA LEU A 62 -1.22 0.62 13.67
C LEU A 62 -2.19 1.58 13.01
N LEU A 63 -3.33 1.77 13.68
CA LEU A 63 -4.41 2.59 13.15
C LEU A 63 -3.96 4.06 13.09
N LEU A 64 -3.51 4.50 11.92
CA LEU A 64 -3.50 5.93 11.62
C LEU A 64 -4.95 6.38 11.45
N VAL A 65 -5.36 7.35 12.26
CA VAL A 65 -6.68 7.96 12.15
C VAL A 65 -6.81 8.59 10.77
N SER A 66 -7.84 8.19 10.03
CA SER A 66 -8.12 8.75 8.72
C SER A 66 -8.70 10.15 8.88
N GLU A 67 -7.88 11.16 8.66
CA GLU A 67 -8.32 12.56 8.64
C GLU A 67 -8.65 13.05 7.21
N ALA A 68 -9.31 14.20 7.12
CA ALA A 68 -9.52 14.88 5.85
C ALA A 68 -8.17 15.22 5.19
N ASP A 69 -8.13 15.16 3.86
CA ASP A 69 -6.92 15.48 3.10
C ASP A 69 -6.68 16.99 3.10
N ILE A 70 -5.68 17.42 3.86
CA ILE A 70 -5.27 18.82 4.06
C ILE A 70 -3.86 19.08 3.51
N SER A 71 -3.28 18.13 2.78
CA SER A 71 -1.93 18.24 2.22
C SER A 71 -1.72 19.39 1.24
N ASN A 72 -2.80 19.95 0.67
CA ASN A 72 -2.77 21.10 -0.23
C ASN A 72 -3.23 22.41 0.44
N GLU A 73 -3.58 22.40 1.72
CA GLU A 73 -3.98 23.62 2.44
C GLU A 73 -2.76 24.51 2.72
N ASN A 74 -3.00 25.82 2.90
CA ASN A 74 -1.93 26.73 3.27
C ASN A 74 -1.43 26.41 4.68
N MET A 75 -0.20 25.90 4.74
CA MET A 75 0.46 25.44 5.96
C MET A 75 0.60 26.53 7.03
N SER A 76 0.65 27.81 6.64
CA SER A 76 0.80 28.93 7.59
C SER A 76 -0.40 29.13 8.52
N THR A 77 -1.57 28.59 8.16
CA THR A 77 -2.84 28.80 8.88
C THR A 77 -3.23 27.60 9.75
N LEU A 78 -2.51 26.49 9.65
CA LEU A 78 -2.85 25.26 10.35
C LEU A 78 -2.44 25.29 11.83
N ARG A 79 -3.32 24.81 12.72
CA ARG A 79 -2.92 24.43 14.08
C ARG A 79 -1.84 23.36 14.00
N LYS A 80 -0.93 23.34 14.98
CA LYS A 80 0.25 22.42 15.01
C LYS A 80 -0.07 20.95 14.71
N TRP A 81 -1.13 20.40 15.30
CA TRP A 81 -1.58 19.05 14.99
C TRP A 81 -1.90 18.87 13.50
N ARG A 82 -2.73 19.76 12.92
CA ARG A 82 -3.08 19.75 11.49
C ARG A 82 -1.85 19.93 10.60
N TYR A 83 -0.87 20.70 11.06
CA TYR A 83 0.40 20.85 10.34
C TYR A 83 1.17 19.52 10.25
N VAL A 84 1.30 18.79 11.36
CA VAL A 84 1.91 17.45 11.38
C VAL A 84 1.12 16.49 10.48
N GLN A 85 -0.22 16.54 10.54
CA GLN A 85 -1.09 15.72 9.70
C GLN A 85 -0.95 16.02 8.19
N ALA A 86 -0.79 17.29 7.82
CA ALA A 86 -0.52 17.67 6.43
C ALA A 86 0.86 17.17 5.95
N LEU A 87 1.87 17.17 6.83
CA LEU A 87 3.21 16.64 6.51
C LEU A 87 3.19 15.13 6.27
N ILE A 88 2.54 14.35 7.13
CA ILE A 88 2.43 12.89 6.93
C ILE A 88 1.63 12.55 5.66
N GLN A 89 0.54 13.28 5.37
CA GLN A 89 -0.22 13.10 4.13
C GLN A 89 0.64 13.43 2.89
N THR A 90 1.45 14.49 2.96
CA THR A 90 2.38 14.88 1.89
C THR A 90 3.46 13.82 1.69
N PHE A 91 4.03 13.31 2.79
CA PHE A 91 4.98 12.21 2.76
C PHE A 91 4.36 10.99 2.09
N TRP A 92 3.19 10.55 2.56
CA TRP A 92 2.48 9.38 2.07
C TRP A 92 2.19 9.46 0.57
N LYS A 93 1.64 10.58 0.09
CA LYS A 93 1.34 10.78 -1.33
C LYS A 93 2.57 10.65 -2.22
N ARG A 94 3.71 11.22 -1.78
CA ARG A 94 4.96 11.17 -2.54
C ARG A 94 5.57 9.77 -2.51
N TRP A 95 5.70 9.20 -1.31
CA TRP A 95 6.32 7.90 -1.11
C TRP A 95 5.52 6.78 -1.79
N SER A 96 4.21 6.69 -1.57
CA SER A 96 3.37 5.63 -2.16
C SER A 96 3.39 5.67 -3.70
N ARG A 97 3.38 6.87 -4.30
CA ARG A 97 3.44 7.06 -5.76
C ARG A 97 4.75 6.55 -6.37
N GLU A 98 5.86 6.71 -5.67
CA GLU A 98 7.17 6.22 -6.14
C GLU A 98 7.41 4.76 -5.79
N TYR A 99 6.79 4.29 -4.71
CA TYR A 99 6.94 2.92 -4.23
C TYR A 99 6.18 1.89 -5.10
N LEU A 100 4.92 2.16 -5.48
CA LEU A 100 4.11 1.20 -6.25
C LEU A 100 4.73 0.78 -7.61
N PRO A 101 5.32 1.69 -8.42
CA PRO A 101 6.01 1.28 -9.63
C PRO A 101 7.23 0.38 -9.38
N GLN A 102 7.91 0.53 -8.23
CA GLN A 102 9.08 -0.28 -7.89
C GLN A 102 8.68 -1.74 -7.60
N LEU A 103 7.55 -1.96 -6.94
CA LEU A 103 6.98 -3.31 -6.76
C LEU A 103 6.79 -4.03 -8.10
N GLN A 104 6.28 -3.33 -9.11
CA GLN A 104 6.08 -3.92 -10.44
C GLN A 104 7.38 -4.20 -11.18
N VAL A 105 8.45 -3.43 -10.92
CA VAL A 105 9.78 -3.73 -11.45
C VAL A 105 10.35 -4.97 -10.76
N GLN A 106 10.22 -5.09 -9.43
CA GLN A 106 10.71 -6.25 -8.68
C GLN A 106 9.99 -7.54 -9.07
N GLY A 107 8.66 -7.49 -9.26
CA GLY A 107 7.88 -8.63 -9.73
C GLY A 107 8.25 -9.11 -11.14
N ARG A 108 8.78 -8.25 -12.01
CA ARG A 108 9.22 -8.65 -13.37
C ARG A 108 10.41 -9.60 -13.39
N TRP A 109 11.15 -9.72 -12.28
CA TRP A 109 12.25 -10.66 -12.14
C TRP A 109 11.79 -12.05 -11.66
N LEU A 110 10.54 -12.16 -11.19
CA LEU A 110 9.87 -13.39 -10.77
C LEU A 110 8.80 -13.71 -11.82
N ASP A 111 9.20 -14.48 -12.85
CA ASP A 111 8.39 -14.93 -13.99
C ASP A 111 7.61 -13.88 -14.80
N GLN A 112 7.85 -13.89 -16.11
CA GLN A 112 7.25 -12.94 -17.07
C GLN A 112 5.76 -13.21 -17.37
N THR A 113 5.13 -14.16 -16.67
CA THR A 113 3.92 -14.85 -17.16
C THR A 113 2.66 -14.64 -16.32
N GLU A 114 2.71 -13.93 -15.19
CA GLU A 114 1.48 -13.59 -14.45
C GLU A 114 0.79 -12.37 -15.07
N GLN A 115 0.21 -12.58 -16.25
CA GLN A 115 -0.90 -11.76 -16.72
C GLN A 115 -1.98 -11.75 -15.63
N MET A 116 -2.41 -10.57 -15.18
CA MET A 116 -3.56 -10.30 -14.28
C MET A 116 -4.52 -11.50 -14.13
N GLU A 117 -4.20 -12.47 -13.27
CA GLU A 117 -4.99 -13.70 -13.22
C GLU A 117 -6.30 -13.43 -12.50
N ILE A 118 -7.35 -14.14 -12.90
CA ILE A 118 -8.62 -14.11 -12.18
C ILE A 118 -8.36 -14.59 -10.75
N GLY A 119 -8.79 -13.80 -9.78
CA GLY A 119 -8.53 -14.05 -8.36
C GLY A 119 -7.26 -13.40 -7.82
N GLY A 120 -6.41 -12.82 -8.67
CA GLY A 120 -5.23 -12.05 -8.25
C GLY A 120 -5.61 -10.81 -7.45
N ILE A 121 -4.70 -10.38 -6.57
CA ILE A 121 -4.90 -9.23 -5.68
C ILE A 121 -4.05 -8.06 -6.15
N VAL A 122 -4.68 -6.91 -6.29
CA VAL A 122 -4.08 -5.70 -6.87
C VAL A 122 -4.34 -4.47 -6.01
N ILE A 123 -3.39 -3.55 -6.01
CA ILE A 123 -3.51 -2.23 -5.41
C ILE A 123 -3.93 -1.22 -6.48
N ASN A 124 -4.92 -0.41 -6.18
CA ASN A 124 -5.32 0.72 -7.03
C ASN A 124 -4.43 1.94 -6.79
N LYS A 125 -3.68 2.38 -7.82
CA LYS A 125 -2.74 3.51 -7.74
C LYS A 125 -3.43 4.88 -7.71
N GLU A 126 -4.64 4.97 -8.25
CA GLU A 126 -5.22 6.24 -8.67
C GLU A 126 -5.89 7.03 -7.54
N LYS A 127 -6.38 6.31 -6.52
CA LYS A 127 -6.95 6.93 -5.33
C LYS A 127 -5.89 6.88 -4.24
N CYS A 128 -5.31 8.03 -3.91
CA CYS A 128 -4.48 8.18 -2.72
C CYS A 128 -5.36 7.82 -1.52
N ALA A 129 -5.18 6.61 -1.01
CA ALA A 129 -5.77 6.21 0.25
C ALA A 129 -5.13 7.05 1.38
N PRO A 130 -5.83 7.25 2.50
CA PRO A 130 -5.25 7.92 3.66
C PRO A 130 -3.96 7.21 4.11
N PRO A 131 -3.04 7.92 4.77
CA PRO A 131 -1.76 7.35 5.17
C PRO A 131 -1.92 6.04 5.92
N GLY A 132 -1.09 5.06 5.57
CA GLY A 132 -1.10 3.74 6.17
C GLY A 132 -2.13 2.77 5.59
N LYS A 133 -3.10 3.21 4.78
CA LYS A 133 -4.13 2.35 4.17
C LYS A 133 -3.88 2.13 2.69
N TRP A 134 -4.09 0.91 2.21
CA TRP A 134 -3.97 0.55 0.80
C TRP A 134 -5.30 0.13 0.23
N LYS A 135 -5.66 0.67 -0.94
CA LYS A 135 -6.89 0.26 -1.61
C LYS A 135 -6.66 -1.02 -2.41
N ILE A 136 -6.88 -2.14 -1.73
CA ILE A 136 -6.69 -3.48 -2.26
C ILE A 136 -7.99 -3.98 -2.88
N LEU A 137 -7.84 -4.63 -4.03
CA LEU A 137 -8.94 -5.11 -4.87
C LEU A 137 -8.59 -6.51 -5.39
N LYS A 138 -9.60 -7.33 -5.64
CA LYS A 138 -9.44 -8.65 -6.25
C LYS A 138 -9.91 -8.64 -7.69
N ILE A 139 -9.15 -9.27 -8.60
CA ILE A 139 -9.53 -9.40 -10.01
C ILE A 139 -10.64 -10.43 -10.11
N LEU A 140 -11.80 -10.03 -10.66
CA LEU A 140 -12.91 -10.94 -10.94
C LEU A 140 -12.88 -11.44 -12.38
N LYS A 141 -12.61 -10.53 -13.32
CA LYS A 141 -12.65 -10.81 -14.76
C LYS A 141 -11.61 -9.99 -15.49
N THR A 142 -10.90 -10.63 -16.41
CA THR A 142 -10.06 -9.98 -17.42
C THR A 142 -10.86 -9.81 -18.70
N HIS A 143 -10.77 -8.64 -19.33
CA HIS A 143 -11.41 -8.40 -20.63
C HIS A 143 -10.33 -8.46 -21.72
N PRO A 144 -10.25 -9.56 -22.50
CA PRO A 144 -9.26 -9.69 -23.56
C PRO A 144 -9.46 -8.58 -24.60
N GLY A 145 -8.36 -7.95 -25.03
CA GLY A 145 -8.35 -6.92 -26.08
C GLY A 145 -8.55 -5.46 -25.62
N CYS A 146 -8.91 -5.20 -24.35
CA CYS A 146 -9.16 -3.84 -23.85
C CYS A 146 -8.22 -3.39 -22.71
N ASP A 147 -7.25 -4.20 -22.28
CA ASP A 147 -6.36 -3.92 -21.13
C ASP A 147 -7.11 -3.42 -19.87
N VAL A 148 -8.36 -3.87 -19.71
CA VAL A 148 -9.26 -3.49 -18.61
C VAL A 148 -9.65 -4.74 -17.84
N VAL A 149 -9.67 -4.61 -16.51
CA VAL A 149 -10.07 -5.67 -15.60
C VAL A 149 -11.25 -5.21 -14.74
N THR A 150 -12.17 -6.14 -14.45
CA THR A 150 -13.22 -5.94 -13.45
C THR A 150 -12.69 -6.41 -12.10
N LEU A 151 -12.78 -5.53 -11.10
CA LEU A 151 -12.24 -5.71 -9.77
C LEU A 151 -13.35 -5.69 -8.73
N LYS A 152 -13.18 -6.44 -7.63
CA LYS A 152 -14.05 -6.40 -6.45
C LYS A 152 -13.37 -5.65 -5.31
N THR A 153 -14.11 -4.77 -4.64
CA THR A 153 -13.70 -4.11 -3.40
C THR A 153 -14.10 -4.96 -2.20
N SER A 154 -13.47 -4.76 -1.03
CA SER A 154 -13.88 -5.35 0.25
C SER A 154 -15.37 -5.16 0.56
N ASN A 155 -15.92 -4.01 0.15
CA ASN A 155 -17.32 -3.65 0.35
C ASN A 155 -18.27 -4.33 -0.65
N GLY A 156 -17.81 -5.29 -1.46
CA GLY A 156 -18.61 -5.99 -2.45
C GLY A 156 -18.77 -5.28 -3.80
N ASN A 157 -18.46 -3.98 -3.89
CA ASN A 157 -18.63 -3.19 -5.10
C ASN A 157 -17.65 -3.58 -6.22
N GLU A 158 -18.17 -3.64 -7.45
CA GLU A 158 -17.39 -3.90 -8.66
C GLU A 158 -16.88 -2.60 -9.29
N LEU A 159 -15.63 -2.63 -9.77
CA LEU A 159 -14.96 -1.49 -10.39
C LEU A 159 -14.22 -1.94 -11.65
N LYS A 160 -14.43 -1.25 -12.78
CA LYS A 160 -13.62 -1.44 -13.98
C LYS A 160 -12.44 -0.48 -13.98
N ARG A 161 -11.23 -1.00 -14.17
CA ARG A 161 -10.00 -0.21 -14.22
C ARG A 161 -9.02 -0.74 -15.27
N PRO A 162 -8.28 0.15 -15.95
CA PRO A 162 -7.22 -0.26 -16.86
C PRO A 162 -6.03 -0.80 -16.07
N VAL A 163 -5.35 -1.80 -16.64
CA VAL A 163 -4.22 -2.53 -16.03
C VAL A 163 -3.11 -1.58 -15.58
N VAL A 164 -2.85 -0.52 -16.33
CA VAL A 164 -1.78 0.47 -16.03
C VAL A 164 -1.97 1.18 -14.68
N LYS A 165 -3.22 1.34 -14.23
CA LYS A 165 -3.58 2.01 -12.96
C LYS A 165 -3.53 1.07 -11.75
N LEU A 166 -3.15 -0.18 -11.97
CA LEU A 166 -3.12 -1.21 -10.96
C LEU A 166 -1.69 -1.66 -10.72
N CYS A 167 -1.41 -2.10 -9.50
CA CYS A 167 -0.17 -2.75 -9.11
C CYS A 167 -0.50 -4.15 -8.62
N SER A 168 0.06 -5.18 -9.24
CA SER A 168 -0.08 -6.55 -8.73
C SER A 168 0.70 -6.69 -7.43
N LEU A 169 0.13 -7.38 -6.46
CA LEU A 169 0.85 -7.90 -5.31
C LEU A 169 1.26 -9.32 -5.65
N SER A 170 2.56 -9.59 -5.70
CA SER A 170 3.07 -10.94 -5.93
C SER A 170 2.44 -11.89 -4.93
N ARG A 171 1.95 -13.03 -5.43
CA ARG A 171 1.43 -14.09 -4.57
C ARG A 171 2.62 -14.66 -3.80
N CYS A 172 2.49 -14.82 -2.47
CA CYS A 172 3.31 -15.84 -1.82
C CYS A 172 2.84 -17.15 -2.44
N TYR A 173 3.67 -17.78 -3.28
CA TYR A 173 3.58 -19.22 -3.41
C TYR A 173 3.84 -19.73 -1.99
N CYS A 174 2.78 -20.03 -1.23
CA CYS A 174 2.92 -21.08 -0.25
C CYS A 174 3.48 -22.24 -1.07
N LEU A 175 4.76 -22.57 -0.85
CA LEU A 175 5.30 -23.84 -1.31
C LEU A 175 4.23 -24.86 -0.92
N PRO A 176 3.70 -25.68 -1.86
CA PRO A 176 2.91 -26.80 -1.44
C PRO A 176 3.78 -27.52 -0.41
N LEU A 177 3.31 -27.59 0.83
CA LEU A 177 3.75 -28.64 1.73
C LEU A 177 3.28 -29.90 1.01
N GLU A 178 4.14 -30.43 0.15
CA GLU A 178 3.91 -31.72 -0.46
C GLU A 178 3.79 -32.70 0.70
N ASP A 179 2.57 -33.18 0.90
CA ASP A 179 2.28 -34.50 1.45
C ASP A 179 3.02 -35.53 0.58
N LYS A 180 4.32 -35.66 0.81
CA LYS A 180 5.10 -36.84 0.45
C LYS A 180 5.54 -37.49 1.75
N VAL A 181 4.59 -38.15 2.39
CA VAL A 181 4.90 -39.31 3.22
C VAL A 181 5.38 -40.39 2.25
N PRO A 182 6.67 -40.77 2.23
CA PRO A 182 7.06 -41.97 1.51
C PRO A 182 6.41 -43.15 2.25
N ASN A 183 5.53 -43.86 1.55
CA ASN A 183 5.11 -45.19 1.98
C ASN A 183 6.38 -46.06 2.04
N PHE A 184 6.79 -46.41 3.26
CA PHE A 184 7.66 -47.55 3.54
C PHE A 184 6.82 -48.71 4.05
#